data_AF-A0A2N7S6V3-F1
#
_entry.id   AF-A0A2N7S6V3-F1
#
_cell.length_a   1.000
_cell.length_b   1.000
_cell.length_c   1.000
_cell.angle_alpha   90.00
_cell.angle_beta   90.00
_cell.angle_gamma   90.00
#
_symmetry.space_group_name_H-M   'P 1'
#
loop_
_entity.id
_entity.type
_entity.pdbx_description
1 polymer ?
#
loop_
_entity_poly.entity_id
_entity_poly.type
_entity_poly.pdbx_seq_one_letter_code
_entity_poly.pdbx_strand_id
1 'polypeptide(L)'
;MDPRVPSEYQAGSYLYANNRLDGGLLARRADFTRELRSEAHQASKDSFYFTNITPQLDEFNQSGQGGILGRLENAFYEAVHLDVLRCRLSGPIPATSASHR
;
A
#
# COMPACT_ATOMS: atom_id res chain seq x y z
N MET A 1 4.20 -14.29 -0.95
CA MET A 1 3.35 -14.71 0.18
C MET A 1 4.02 -14.32 1.47
N ASP A 2 3.25 -13.94 2.49
CA ASP A 2 3.74 -13.71 3.84
C ASP A 2 3.92 -15.07 4.55
N PRO A 3 5.14 -15.45 4.97
CA PRO A 3 5.36 -16.72 5.66
C PRO A 3 4.75 -16.77 7.07
N ARG A 4 4.32 -15.63 7.61
CA ARG A 4 3.71 -15.53 8.95
C ARG A 4 2.22 -15.88 8.96
N VAL A 5 1.59 -15.99 7.79
CA VAL A 5 0.17 -16.27 7.62
C VAL A 5 0.02 -17.59 6.84
N PRO A 6 -0.92 -18.48 7.19
CA PRO A 6 -1.18 -19.68 6.37
C PRO A 6 -1.56 -19.32 4.93
N SER A 7 -1.18 -20.15 3.96
CA SER A 7 -1.36 -19.83 2.54
C SER A 7 -2.83 -19.84 2.12
N GLU A 8 -3.69 -20.63 2.77
CA GLU A 8 -5.12 -20.68 2.48
C GLU A 8 -5.86 -19.37 2.76
N TYR A 9 -5.28 -18.46 3.56
CA TYR A 9 -5.85 -17.15 3.87
C TYR A 9 -5.24 -16.01 3.04
N GLN A 10 -4.39 -16.34 2.05
CA GLN A 10 -3.67 -15.35 1.28
C GLN A 10 -4.00 -15.44 -0.21
N ALA A 11 -4.31 -14.29 -0.80
CA ALA A 11 -4.29 -14.15 -2.23
C ALA A 11 -2.87 -13.85 -2.73
N GLY A 12 -2.58 -14.24 -3.98
CA GLY A 12 -1.25 -14.14 -4.57
C GLY A 12 -1.19 -13.28 -5.82
N SER A 13 -0.04 -13.32 -6.50
CA SER A 13 0.21 -12.58 -7.74
C SER A 13 -0.79 -12.91 -8.86
N TYR A 14 -1.39 -14.10 -8.83
CA TYR A 14 -2.38 -14.52 -9.82
C TYR A 14 -3.59 -13.58 -9.91
N LEU A 15 -3.93 -12.83 -8.85
CA LEU A 15 -5.03 -11.85 -8.89
C LEU A 15 -4.77 -10.66 -9.81
N TYR A 16 -3.51 -10.35 -10.10
CA TYR A 16 -3.09 -9.17 -10.84
C TYR A 16 -2.69 -9.50 -12.29
N ALA A 17 -2.75 -10.78 -12.66
CA ALA A 17 -2.39 -11.21 -14.01
C ALA A 17 -3.49 -10.84 -15.00
N ASN A 18 -3.09 -10.23 -16.12
CA ASN A 18 -3.97 -9.94 -17.27
C ASN A 18 -5.21 -9.09 -16.94
N ASN A 19 -5.08 -8.14 -16.02
CA ASN A 19 -6.15 -7.18 -15.71
C ASN A 19 -5.57 -5.81 -15.33
N ARG A 20 -6.45 -4.85 -15.01
CA ARG A 20 -6.08 -3.47 -14.64
C ARG A 20 -5.74 -3.28 -13.16
N LEU A 21 -5.71 -4.36 -12.38
CA LEU A 21 -5.42 -4.28 -10.95
C LEU A 21 -3.92 -4.32 -10.73
N ASP A 22 -3.44 -3.33 -9.99
CA ASP A 22 -2.12 -3.31 -9.42
C ASP A 22 -2.13 -3.82 -7.96
N GLY A 23 -0.97 -4.33 -7.55
CA GLY A 23 -0.68 -4.59 -6.14
C GLY A 23 -0.39 -3.29 -5.38
N GLY A 24 -1.43 -2.56 -5.02
CA GLY A 24 -1.30 -1.31 -4.26
C GLY A 24 -0.88 -1.56 -2.82
N LEU A 25 0.23 -0.96 -2.40
CA LEU A 25 0.76 -1.04 -1.04
C LEU A 25 -0.12 -0.25 -0.07
N LEU A 26 -0.53 -0.86 1.04
CA LEU A 26 -1.22 -0.15 2.12
C LEU A 26 -0.24 0.71 2.90
N ALA A 27 0.85 0.11 3.39
CA ALA A 27 1.97 0.82 3.97
C ALA A 27 3.15 0.84 3.00
N ARG A 28 3.66 2.03 2.65
CA ARG A 28 4.68 2.19 1.61
C ARG A 28 6.07 2.04 2.16
N ARG A 29 6.97 1.50 1.32
CA ARG A 29 8.41 1.49 1.57
C ARG A 29 8.97 2.84 2.03
N ALA A 30 8.60 3.92 1.34
CA ALA A 30 9.10 5.27 1.64
C ALA A 30 8.79 5.70 3.09
N ASP A 31 7.70 5.21 3.66
CA ASP A 31 7.28 5.55 5.02
C ASP A 31 8.25 4.95 6.08
N PHE A 32 9.03 3.92 5.72
CA PHE A 32 9.97 3.25 6.62
C PHE A 32 11.44 3.57 6.34
N THR A 33 11.79 3.89 5.09
CA THR A 33 13.19 3.99 4.64
C THR A 33 13.81 5.37 4.80
N ARG A 34 13.22 6.26 5.62
CA ARG A 34 13.81 7.58 5.91
C ARG A 34 15.10 7.49 6.72
N GLU A 35 15.27 6.41 7.48
CA GLU A 35 16.47 6.13 8.27
C GLU A 35 17.20 4.88 7.74
N LEU A 36 18.52 4.87 7.81
CA LEU A 36 19.38 3.77 7.33
C LEU A 36 19.55 2.65 8.38
N ARG A 37 18.47 2.28 9.08
CA ARG A 37 18.51 1.24 10.13
C ARG A 37 18.23 -0.16 9.55
N SER A 38 18.74 -1.19 10.22
CA SER A 38 18.43 -2.59 9.87
C SER A 38 16.93 -2.88 9.88
N GLU A 39 16.21 -2.29 10.83
CA GLU A 39 14.75 -2.36 10.94
C GLU A 39 14.05 -1.74 9.72
N ALA A 40 14.54 -0.60 9.21
CA ALA A 40 14.00 0.04 8.01
C ALA A 40 14.17 -0.83 6.77
N HIS A 41 15.28 -1.57 6.67
CA HIS A 41 15.50 -2.55 5.61
C HIS A 41 14.54 -3.73 5.72
N GLN A 42 14.32 -4.26 6.93
CA GLN A 42 13.36 -5.33 7.15
C GLN A 42 11.93 -4.88 6.85
N ALA A 43 11.52 -3.70 7.33
CA ALA A 43 10.22 -3.11 7.04
C ALA A 43 10.01 -2.88 5.55
N SER A 44 11.04 -2.43 4.83
CA SER A 44 11.00 -2.32 3.36
C SER A 44 10.73 -3.67 2.71
N LYS A 45 11.37 -4.76 3.16
CA LYS A 45 11.10 -6.11 2.62
C LYS A 45 9.68 -6.56 2.96
N ASP A 46 9.27 -6.40 4.21
CA ASP A 46 7.95 -6.79 4.71
C ASP A 46 6.82 -6.07 3.98
N SER A 47 7.06 -4.84 3.49
CA SER A 47 6.06 -4.10 2.73
C SER A 47 5.62 -4.81 1.44
N PHE A 48 6.43 -5.71 0.87
CA PHE A 48 6.10 -6.44 -0.36
C PHE A 48 5.29 -7.73 -0.13
N TYR A 49 4.92 -8.06 1.10
CA TYR A 49 4.03 -9.19 1.34
C TYR A 49 2.59 -8.88 0.91
N PHE A 50 1.90 -9.90 0.37
CA PHE A 50 0.50 -9.74 -0.09
C PHE A 50 -0.48 -9.36 1.02
N THR A 51 -0.12 -9.60 2.29
CA THR A 51 -0.86 -9.14 3.48
C THR A 51 -0.86 -7.61 3.64
N ASN A 52 0.06 -6.90 2.97
CA ASN A 52 0.12 -5.44 2.89
C ASN A 52 -0.35 -4.89 1.53
N ILE A 53 -0.86 -5.74 0.64
CA ILE A 53 -1.23 -5.38 -0.73
C ILE A 53 -2.73 -5.54 -0.91
N THR A 54 -3.37 -4.52 -1.49
CA THR A 54 -4.79 -4.59 -1.89
C THR A 54 -4.92 -4.36 -3.39
N PRO A 55 -5.90 -4.99 -4.07
CA PRO A 55 -6.26 -4.63 -5.43
C PRO A 55 -6.61 -3.16 -5.55
N GLN A 56 -5.94 -2.47 -6.48
CA GLN A 56 -6.20 -1.07 -6.83
C GLN A 56 -6.15 -0.93 -8.35
N LEU A 57 -6.97 -0.04 -8.93
CA LEU A 57 -6.85 0.26 -10.35
C LEU A 57 -5.50 0.93 -10.65
N ASP A 58 -4.91 0.56 -11.77
CA ASP A 58 -3.67 1.14 -12.32
C ASP A 58 -3.61 2.67 -12.23
N GLU A 59 -4.64 3.35 -12.73
CA GLU A 59 -4.77 4.81 -12.75
C GLU A 59 -4.90 5.45 -11.35
N PHE A 60 -5.26 4.66 -10.34
CA PHE A 60 -5.32 5.12 -8.96
C PHE A 60 -3.97 4.96 -8.25
N ASN A 61 -3.33 3.79 -8.41
CA ASN A 61 -2.14 3.38 -7.65
C ASN A 61 -0.82 4.01 -8.13
N GLN A 62 -0.61 4.13 -9.44
CA GLN A 62 0.73 4.37 -10.00
C GLN A 62 1.23 5.81 -9.83
N SER A 63 1.87 6.10 -8.69
CA SER A 63 2.43 7.42 -8.37
C SER A 63 3.35 8.00 -9.45
N GLY A 64 4.20 7.18 -10.05
CA GLY A 64 5.12 7.58 -11.13
C GLY A 64 4.44 7.90 -12.47
N GLN A 65 3.16 7.56 -12.62
CA GLN A 65 2.34 7.85 -13.80
C GLN A 65 1.22 8.86 -13.50
N GLY A 66 1.26 9.52 -12.34
CA GLY A 66 0.22 10.47 -11.94
C GLY A 66 -1.03 9.81 -11.37
N GLY A 67 -0.89 8.65 -10.71
CA GLY A 67 -1.98 8.06 -9.94
C GLY A 67 -2.43 8.97 -8.78
N ILE A 68 -3.74 8.99 -8.51
CA ILE A 68 -4.34 9.84 -7.46
C ILE A 68 -3.78 9.49 -6.09
N LEU A 69 -3.70 8.20 -5.75
CA LEU A 69 -3.20 7.75 -4.46
C LEU A 69 -1.74 8.14 -4.30
N GLY A 70 -0.93 7.89 -5.31
CA GLY A 70 0.49 8.23 -5.30
C GLY A 70 0.76 9.72 -5.04
N ARG A 71 -0.03 10.62 -5.67
CA ARG A 71 0.07 12.06 -5.40
C ARG A 71 -0.29 12.40 -3.95
N LEU A 72 -1.38 11.83 -3.44
CA LEU A 72 -1.81 12.04 -2.05
C LEU A 72 -0.73 11.60 -1.06
N GLU A 73 -0.17 10.41 -1.27
CA GLU A 73 0.84 9.85 -0.38
C GLU A 73 2.18 10.61 -0.45
N ASN A 74 2.55 11.15 -1.61
CA ASN A 74 3.71 12.02 -1.75
C ASN A 74 3.49 13.35 -1.00
N ALA A 75 2.32 13.97 -1.15
CA ALA A 75 1.97 15.19 -0.42
C ALA A 75 2.03 14.97 1.10
N PHE A 76 1.49 13.86 1.61
CA PHE A 76 1.64 13.50 3.04
C PHE A 76 3.11 13.29 3.46
N TYR A 77 3.90 12.67 2.59
CA TYR A 77 5.30 12.39 2.89
C TYR A 77 6.16 13.66 2.98
N GLU A 78 5.86 14.66 2.14
CA GLU A 78 6.53 15.97 2.07
C GLU A 78 6.03 16.94 3.16
N ALA A 79 4.72 17.02 3.36
CA ALA A 79 4.10 18.03 4.22
C ALA A 79 4.43 17.88 5.71
N VAL A 80 4.90 16.70 6.14
CA VAL A 80 5.16 16.44 7.54
C VAL A 80 6.67 16.49 7.79
N HIS A 81 7.08 17.28 8.78
CA HIS A 81 8.46 17.36 9.30
C HIS A 81 8.66 16.44 10.52
N LEU A 82 9.90 16.06 10.84
CA LEU A 82 10.25 14.89 11.68
C LEU A 82 10.05 15.07 13.19
N ASP A 83 9.44 16.16 13.65
CA ASP A 83 9.42 16.51 15.08
C ASP A 83 8.22 15.94 15.87
N VAL A 84 7.39 15.08 15.26
CA VAL A 84 6.23 14.45 15.92
C VAL A 84 6.02 13.01 15.45
N LEU A 85 5.60 12.15 16.40
CA LEU A 85 5.13 10.77 16.13
C LEU A 85 4.03 10.79 15.06
N ARG A 86 4.20 9.98 14.00
CA ARG A 86 3.22 9.83 12.92
C ARG A 86 2.52 8.48 13.03
N CYS A 87 1.21 8.50 12.90
CA CYS A 87 0.41 7.29 12.66
C CYS A 87 -0.35 7.47 11.35
N ARG A 88 -0.16 6.53 10.41
CA ARG A 88 -0.92 6.44 9.16
C ARG A 88 -1.70 5.15 9.19
N LEU A 89 -3.00 5.24 8.92
CA LEU A 89 -3.90 4.09 8.77
C LEU A 89 -4.41 4.08 7.33
N SER A 90 -4.31 2.93 6.68
CA SER A 90 -4.77 2.71 5.30
C SER A 90 -5.40 1.33 5.18
N GLY A 91 -6.44 1.22 4.38
CA GLY A 91 -7.15 -0.04 4.18
C GLY A 91 -8.26 0.09 3.13
N PRO A 92 -8.67 -1.02 2.51
CA PRO A 92 -9.80 -1.03 1.59
C PRO A 92 -11.11 -0.78 2.34
N ILE A 93 -12.01 -0.03 1.73
CA ILE A 93 -13.38 0.16 2.21
C ILE A 93 -14.31 -0.51 1.19
N PRO A 94 -15.00 -1.60 1.53
CA PRO A 94 -16.04 -2.15 0.69
C PRO A 94 -17.16 -1.11 0.53
N ALA A 95 -17.45 -0.71 -0.72
CA ALA A 95 -18.60 0.15 -0.97
C ALA A 95 -19.88 -0.67 -0.81
N THR A 96 -20.74 -0.28 0.13
CA THR A 96 -22.14 -0.68 0.11
C THR A 96 -22.86 0.22 -0.88
N SER A 97 -23.51 -0.34 -1.90
CA SER A 97 -24.39 0.46 -2.75
C SER A 97 -25.54 0.99 -1.89
N ALA A 98 -25.50 2.28 -1.53
CA ALA A 98 -26.74 2.98 -1.26
C ALA A 98 -27.48 3.01 -2.60
N SER A 99 -28.59 2.26 -2.73
CA SER A 99 -29.46 2.41 -3.89
C SER A 99 -29.89 3.88 -3.92
N HIS A 100 -29.34 4.67 -4.84
CA HIS A 100 -29.96 5.93 -5.20
C HIS A 100 -31.32 5.57 -5.82
N ARG A 101 -32.36 5.67 -5.00
CA ARG A 101 -33.75 5.80 -5.45
C ARG A 101 -34.03 7.26 -5.72
#